data_AF-A0AAE8QJ59-F1
#
_entry.id   AF-A0AAE8QJ59-F1
#
_cell.length_a   1.000
_cell.length_b   1.000
_cell.length_c   1.000
_cell.angle_alpha   90.00
_cell.angle_beta   90.00
_cell.angle_gamma   90.00
#
_symmetry.space_group_name_H-M   'P 1'
#
loop_
_entity.id
_entity.type
_entity.pdbx_description
1 polymer ?
#
loop_
_entity_poly.entity_id
_entity_poly.type
_entity_poly.pdbx_seq_one_letter_code
_entity_poly.pdbx_strand_id
1 'polypeptide(L)'
;TLPLVLPGLVSGAVLAFARALGEFGATLTFAGSLQGVTRTLPLEIYLQRETDPDAAVALSLVLVVVAVVIVVAVRGRGSAGSL
;
A
#
# COMPACT_ATOMS: atom_id res chain seq x y z
N THR A 1 -27.34 -10.55 10.91
CA THR A 1 -26.16 -11.03 10.16
C THR A 1 -25.24 -9.87 9.79
N LEU A 2 -25.75 -8.78 9.22
CA LEU A 2 -24.99 -7.57 8.85
C LEU A 2 -24.02 -7.00 9.92
N PRO A 3 -24.40 -6.85 11.21
CA PRO A 3 -23.47 -6.35 12.23
C PRO A 3 -22.35 -7.33 12.62
N LEU A 4 -22.54 -8.64 12.39
CA LEU A 4 -21.55 -9.68 12.72
C LEU A 4 -20.41 -9.75 11.68
N VAL A 5 -20.69 -9.41 10.41
CA VAL A 5 -19.68 -9.41 9.34
C VAL A 5 -18.87 -8.12 9.24
N LEU A 6 -19.33 -7.03 9.87
CA LEU A 6 -18.70 -5.70 9.83
C LEU A 6 -17.18 -5.70 10.18
N PRO A 7 -16.71 -6.32 11.27
CA PRO A 7 -15.28 -6.33 11.59
C PRO A 7 -14.44 -7.08 10.53
N GLY A 8 -14.98 -8.16 9.95
CA GLY A 8 -14.35 -8.88 8.84
C GLY A 8 -14.28 -8.02 7.56
N LEU A 9 -15.35 -7.28 7.26
CA LEU A 9 -15.42 -6.43 6.09
C LEU A 9 -14.48 -5.22 6.18
N VAL A 10 -14.36 -4.61 7.36
CA VAL A 10 -13.41 -3.52 7.62
C VAL A 10 -11.96 -3.99 7.50
N SER A 11 -11.61 -5.13 8.10
CA SER A 11 -10.25 -5.68 7.97
C SER A 11 -9.92 -6.05 6.53
N GLY A 12 -10.85 -6.69 5.81
CA GLY A 12 -10.72 -7.00 4.39
C GLY A 12 -10.54 -5.76 3.51
N ALA A 13 -11.32 -4.70 3.76
CA ALA A 13 -11.21 -3.44 3.02
C ALA A 13 -9.85 -2.77 3.21
N VAL A 14 -9.31 -2.75 4.44
CA VAL A 14 -7.99 -2.16 4.70
C VAL A 14 -6.87 -2.98 4.05
N LEU A 15 -6.96 -4.32 4.08
CA LEU A 15 -5.99 -5.18 3.41
C LEU A 15 -6.06 -5.03 1.88
N ALA A 16 -7.25 -4.92 1.30
CA ALA A 16 -7.45 -4.67 -0.11
C ALA A 16 -6.89 -3.29 -0.53
N PHE A 17 -7.07 -2.26 0.31
CA PHE A 17 -6.47 -0.95 0.09
C PHE A 17 -4.94 -1.00 0.14
N ALA A 18 -4.37 -1.69 1.14
CA ALA A 18 -2.92 -1.89 1.24
C ALA A 18 -2.35 -2.63 0.01
N ARG A 19 -3.07 -3.64 -0.49
CA ARG A 19 -2.74 -4.36 -1.73
C ARG A 19 -2.75 -3.42 -2.93
N ALA A 20 -3.80 -2.60 -3.07
CA ALA A 20 -3.95 -1.66 -4.18
C ALA A 20 -2.84 -0.60 -4.21
N LEU A 21 -2.36 -0.13 -3.05
CA LEU A 21 -1.21 0.79 -2.97
C LEU A 21 0.08 0.19 -3.57
N GLY A 22 0.22 -1.14 -3.55
CA GLY A 22 1.36 -1.86 -4.13
C GLY A 22 1.19 -2.26 -5.59
N GLU A 23 0.06 -1.96 -6.24
CA GLU A 23 -0.19 -2.33 -7.63
C GLU A 23 0.56 -1.41 -8.59
N PHE A 24 1.82 -1.77 -8.88
CA PHE A 24 2.67 -1.07 -9.83
C PHE A 24 2.25 -1.31 -11.29
N GLY A 25 2.05 -2.59 -11.67
CA GLY A 25 1.89 -2.99 -13.06
C GLY A 25 0.60 -2.50 -13.70
N ALA A 26 -0.51 -2.55 -12.96
CA ALA A 26 -1.80 -2.06 -13.46
C ALA A 26 -1.75 -0.56 -13.78
N THR A 27 -1.17 0.24 -12.88
CA THR A 27 -1.06 1.71 -13.10
C THR A 27 -0.15 2.03 -14.27
N LEU A 28 1.04 1.43 -14.36
CA LEU A 28 1.97 1.71 -15.47
C LEU A 28 1.38 1.29 -16.83
N THR A 29 0.66 0.17 -16.87
CA THR A 29 0.11 -0.37 -18.13
C THR A 29 -1.13 0.39 -18.61
N PHE A 30 -2.02 0.80 -17.70
CA PHE A 30 -3.29 1.43 -18.07
C PHE A 30 -3.31 2.96 -17.92
N ALA A 31 -2.64 3.50 -16.90
CA ALA A 31 -2.63 4.93 -16.59
C ALA A 31 -1.30 5.65 -16.96
N GLY A 32 -0.25 4.89 -17.28
CA GLY A 32 1.08 5.42 -17.59
C GLY A 32 1.77 6.11 -16.41
N SER A 33 2.79 6.93 -16.70
CA SER A 33 3.65 7.57 -15.69
C SER A 33 3.77 9.10 -15.83
N LEU A 34 2.63 9.79 -15.88
CA LEU A 34 2.59 11.25 -16.02
C LEU A 34 2.97 11.94 -14.71
N GLN A 35 4.07 12.68 -14.73
CA GLN A 35 4.53 13.46 -13.57
C GLN A 35 3.45 14.48 -13.17
N GLY A 36 3.10 14.50 -11.87
CA GLY A 36 2.09 15.40 -11.33
C GLY A 36 0.63 14.98 -11.54
N VAL A 37 0.37 13.86 -12.25
CA VAL A 37 -1.02 13.39 -12.49
C VAL A 37 -1.21 11.93 -12.06
N THR A 38 -0.54 10.98 -12.71
CA THR A 38 -0.74 9.53 -12.49
C THR A 38 0.47 8.84 -11.86
N ARG A 39 1.49 9.61 -11.51
CA ARG A 39 2.72 9.11 -10.92
C ARG A 39 2.55 8.79 -9.44
N THR A 40 2.47 7.50 -9.14
CA THR A 40 2.38 6.97 -7.78
C THR A 40 3.79 6.75 -7.19
N LEU A 41 3.88 6.60 -5.85
CA LEU A 41 5.15 6.33 -5.17
C LEU A 41 5.91 5.10 -5.70
N PRO A 42 5.28 3.93 -5.96
CA PRO A 42 5.96 2.78 -6.56
C PRO A 42 6.57 3.11 -7.94
N LEU A 43 5.87 3.93 -8.73
CA LEU A 43 6.31 4.35 -10.05
C LEU A 43 7.52 5.29 -9.96
N GLU A 44 7.51 6.21 -9.00
CA GLU A 44 8.64 7.10 -8.75
C GLU A 44 9.87 6.33 -8.25
N ILE A 45 9.70 5.34 -7.36
CA ILE A 45 10.81 4.45 -6.93
C ILE A 45 11.41 3.74 -8.14
N TYR A 46 10.57 3.23 -9.04
CA TYR A 46 11.03 2.54 -10.25
C TYR A 46 11.84 3.47 -11.16
N LEU A 47 11.38 4.70 -11.38
CA LEU A 47 12.10 5.68 -12.20
C LEU A 47 13.40 6.14 -11.55
N GLN A 48 13.38 6.43 -10.25
CA GLN A 48 14.57 6.87 -9.51
C GLN A 48 15.64 5.80 -9.45
N ARG A 49 15.28 4.51 -9.51
CA ARG A 49 16.26 3.42 -9.52
C ARG A 49 17.31 3.56 -10.63
N GLU A 50 16.95 4.16 -11.76
CA GLU A 50 17.86 4.34 -12.90
C GLU A 50 18.73 5.61 -12.78
N THR A 51 18.25 6.63 -12.08
CA THR A 51 18.90 7.96 -11.99
C THR A 51 19.58 8.23 -10.65
N ASP A 52 18.94 7.84 -9.55
CA ASP A 52 19.39 8.04 -8.17
C ASP A 52 18.97 6.83 -7.30
N PRO A 53 19.83 5.80 -7.21
CA PRO A 53 19.50 4.58 -6.48
C PRO A 53 19.35 4.80 -4.97
N ASP A 54 20.04 5.79 -4.40
CA ASP A 54 19.94 6.12 -2.97
C ASP A 54 18.57 6.71 -2.66
N ALA A 55 18.07 7.62 -3.52
CA ALA A 55 16.70 8.14 -3.42
C ALA A 55 15.65 7.03 -3.60
N ALA A 56 15.85 6.10 -4.53
CA ALA A 56 14.96 4.96 -4.73
C ALA A 56 14.87 4.07 -3.48
N VAL A 57 16.00 3.79 -2.83
CA VAL A 57 16.05 3.03 -1.57
C VAL A 57 15.31 3.79 -0.47
N ALA A 58 15.58 5.08 -0.28
CA ALA A 58 14.92 5.89 0.74
C ALA A 58 13.38 5.88 0.57
N LEU A 59 12.88 6.12 -0.64
CA LEU A 59 11.45 6.09 -0.95
C LEU A 59 10.85 4.69 -0.75
N SER A 60 11.58 3.62 -1.11
CA SER A 60 11.13 2.24 -0.90
C SER A 60 10.98 1.91 0.59
N LEU A 61 11.91 2.37 1.44
CA LEU A 61 11.84 2.18 2.88
C LEU A 61 10.62 2.87 3.48
N VAL A 62 10.33 4.11 3.05
CA VAL A 62 9.12 4.84 3.48
C VAL A 62 7.87 4.04 3.13
N LEU A 63 7.76 3.54 1.89
CA LEU A 63 6.61 2.75 1.45
C LEU A 63 6.47 1.44 2.25
N VAL A 64 7.59 0.75 2.53
CA VAL A 64 7.61 -0.47 3.37
C VAL A 64 7.14 -0.17 4.79
N VAL A 65 7.61 0.92 5.42
CA VAL A 65 7.17 1.30 6.77
C VAL A 65 5.66 1.57 6.78
N VAL A 66 5.13 2.29 5.79
CA VAL A 66 3.68 2.53 5.66
C VAL A 66 2.91 1.22 5.53
N ALA A 67 3.38 0.30 4.68
CA ALA A 67 2.74 -1.01 4.52
C ALA A 67 2.74 -1.82 5.83
N VAL A 68 3.87 -1.86 6.54
CA VAL A 68 3.98 -2.54 7.84
C VAL A 68 3.05 -1.92 8.87
N VAL A 69 2.97 -0.59 8.96
CA VAL A 69 2.05 0.12 9.87
C VAL A 69 0.61 -0.28 9.58
N ILE A 70 0.19 -0.31 8.31
CA ILE A 70 -1.17 -0.73 7.94
C ILE A 70 -1.43 -2.18 8.35
N VAL A 71 -0.50 -3.09 8.04
CA VAL A 71 -0.64 -4.52 8.38
C VAL A 71 -0.73 -4.72 9.89
N VAL A 72 0.14 -4.08 10.66
CA VAL A 72 0.14 -4.17 12.13
C VAL A 72 -1.12 -3.56 12.72
N ALA A 73 -1.57 -2.41 12.22
CA ALA A 73 -2.81 -1.77 12.68
C ALA A 73 -4.06 -2.62 12.42
N VAL A 74 -4.10 -3.35 11.30
CA VAL A 74 -5.19 -4.29 11.01
C VAL A 74 -5.09 -5.54 11.86
N ARG A 75 -3.88 -6.12 11.98
CA ARG A 75 -3.64 -7.37 12.71
C ARG A 75 -3.83 -7.20 14.22
N GLY A 76 -3.35 -6.10 14.80
CA GLY A 76 -3.44 -5.78 16.22
C GLY A 76 -4.87 -5.60 16.72
N ARG A 77 -5.82 -5.21 15.85
CA ARG A 77 -7.25 -5.17 16.18
C ARG A 77 -7.92 -6.54 16.18
N GLY A 78 -7.34 -7.54 15.53
CA GLY A 78 -7.84 -8.92 15.52
C GLY A 78 -7.54 -9.70 16.80
N SER A 79 -6.49 -9.32 17.54
CA SER A 79 -6.06 -9.97 18.78
C SER A 79 -6.70 -9.42 20.05
N ALA A 80 -7.32 -8.22 20.00
CA ALA A 80 -7.96 -7.59 21.16
C ALA A 80 -9.43 -8.01 21.36
N GLY A 81 -9.99 -8.82 20.46
CA GLY A 81 -11.40 -9.27 20.49
C GLY A 81 -11.61 -10.72 20.89
N SER A 82 -10.60 -11.40 21.46
CA SER A 82 -10.67 -12.83 21.82
C SER A 82 -10.49 -13.10 23.33
N LEU A 83 -10.83 -12.16 24.20
CA LEU A 83 -10.90 -12.34 25.66
C LEU A 83 -12.25 -11.85 26.17
#